data_AF-A0A8J3HN01-F1
#
_entry.id   AF-A0A8J3HN01-F1
#
_cell.length_a   1.000
_cell.length_b   1.000
_cell.length_c   1.000
_cell.angle_alpha   90.00
_cell.angle_beta   90.00
_cell.angle_gamma   90.00
#
_symmetry.space_group_name_H-M   'P 1'
#
loop_
_entity.id
_entity.type
_entity.pdbx_description
1 polymer ?
#
loop_
_entity_poly.entity_id
_entity_poly.type
_entity_poly.pdbx_seq_one_letter_code
_entity_poly.pdbx_strand_id
1 'polypeptide(L)'
;MTRALSGRTTTPADIGGHPAWCARAHHCTAERGGQHASVPEVWQTEHGRYVATRYRDRRGRGHVELRVVVRLADDDATAQAQCRHLLAVAYHVVGRVFGDS
;
A
#
# COMPACT_ATOMS: atom_id res chain seq x y z
N MET A 1 -24.47 26.33 21.97
CA MET A 1 -24.03 24.92 21.96
C MET A 1 -24.95 24.14 21.04
N THR A 2 -24.54 23.86 19.81
CA THR A 2 -25.29 22.95 18.92
C THR A 2 -24.30 22.12 18.11
N ARG A 3 -24.45 20.82 18.26
CA ARG A 3 -23.54 19.74 17.91
C ARG A 3 -23.53 19.54 16.39
N ALA A 4 -22.39 19.77 15.74
CA ALA A 4 -22.22 19.45 14.32
C ALA A 4 -22.34 17.92 14.14
N LEU A 5 -23.33 17.51 13.35
CA LEU A 5 -23.50 16.14 12.90
C LEU A 5 -22.30 15.81 12.00
N SER A 6 -21.33 15.06 12.55
CA SER A 6 -20.27 14.41 11.77
C SER A 6 -20.91 13.30 10.96
N GLY A 7 -21.50 13.66 9.82
CA GLY A 7 -21.94 12.73 8.79
C GLY A 7 -20.70 12.08 8.21
N ARG A 8 -20.34 10.92 8.75
CA ARG A 8 -19.37 10.02 8.14
C ARG A 8 -20.01 9.56 6.83
N THR A 9 -19.53 10.06 5.69
CA THR A 9 -20.04 9.67 4.37
C THR A 9 -19.72 8.19 4.17
N THR A 10 -20.63 7.31 4.59
CA THR A 10 -20.55 5.89 4.32
C THR A 10 -20.75 5.73 2.82
N THR A 11 -19.65 5.59 2.08
CA THR A 11 -19.74 5.20 0.66
C THR A 11 -20.41 3.82 0.62
N PRO A 12 -21.30 3.51 -0.36
CA PRO A 12 -22.06 2.25 -0.40
C PRO A 12 -21.23 0.95 -0.40
N ALA A 13 -19.90 1.05 -0.44
CA ALA A 13 -18.95 -0.06 -0.56
C ALA A 13 -18.49 -0.67 0.77
N ASP A 14 -18.96 -0.19 1.93
CA ASP A 14 -18.51 -0.66 3.23
C ASP A 14 -19.52 -1.66 3.86
N ILE A 15 -19.26 -2.97 3.75
CA ILE A 15 -20.07 -4.04 4.35
C ILE A 15 -19.60 -4.28 5.79
N GLY A 16 -20.48 -4.05 6.77
CA GLY A 16 -20.16 -4.25 8.18
C GLY A 16 -19.04 -3.35 8.70
N GLY A 17 -18.89 -2.15 8.15
CA GLY A 17 -17.82 -1.22 8.50
C GLY A 17 -16.47 -1.50 7.85
N HIS A 18 -16.41 -2.41 6.88
CA HIS A 18 -15.21 -2.70 6.09
C HIS A 18 -15.45 -2.46 4.60
N PRO A 19 -14.52 -1.81 3.88
CA PRO A 19 -14.62 -1.73 2.42
C PRO A 19 -14.65 -3.12 1.78
N ALA A 20 -15.33 -3.24 0.65
CA ALA A 20 -15.47 -4.51 -0.09
C ALA A 20 -14.13 -5.18 -0.44
N TRP A 21 -13.06 -4.40 -0.62
CA TRP A 21 -11.70 -4.91 -0.89
C TRP A 21 -10.92 -5.34 0.36
N CYS A 22 -11.45 -5.08 1.56
CA CYS A 22 -10.78 -5.44 2.81
C CYS A 22 -10.68 -6.96 2.94
N ALA A 23 -9.48 -7.48 3.19
CA ALA A 23 -9.25 -8.90 3.47
C ALA A 23 -9.86 -9.37 4.79
N ARG A 24 -10.26 -8.42 5.66
CA ARG A 24 -10.78 -8.68 7.01
C ARG A 24 -9.77 -9.52 7.83
N ALA A 25 -10.26 -10.17 8.89
CA ALA A 25 -9.49 -11.08 9.75
C ALA A 25 -8.13 -10.51 10.17
N HIS A 26 -7.08 -11.34 10.19
CA HIS A 26 -5.74 -10.96 10.65
C HIS A 26 -5.03 -9.93 9.76
N HIS A 27 -5.49 -9.70 8.54
CA HIS A 27 -4.94 -8.66 7.67
C HIS A 27 -5.49 -7.28 8.02
N CYS A 28 -6.72 -7.21 8.52
CA CYS A 28 -7.36 -5.96 8.90
C CYS A 28 -7.13 -5.65 10.39
N THR A 29 -6.48 -4.52 10.65
CA THR A 29 -6.31 -4.00 12.02
C THR A 29 -7.28 -2.86 12.34
N ALA A 30 -8.17 -2.52 11.40
CA ALA A 30 -9.09 -1.39 11.51
C ALA A 30 -9.94 -1.44 12.78
N GLU A 31 -10.42 -2.60 13.22
CA GLU A 31 -11.25 -2.73 14.43
C GLU A 31 -10.47 -2.41 15.72
N ARG A 32 -9.15 -2.54 15.70
CA ARG A 32 -8.25 -2.27 16.83
C ARG A 32 -7.56 -0.90 16.75
N GLY A 33 -8.11 0.01 15.95
CA GLY A 33 -7.56 1.35 15.75
C GLY A 33 -6.48 1.45 14.67
N GLY A 34 -6.18 0.36 13.96
CA GLY A 34 -5.28 0.34 12.80
C GLY A 34 -6.01 0.64 11.48
N GLN A 35 -5.65 -0.10 10.42
CA GLN A 35 -6.09 0.16 9.05
C GLN A 35 -6.80 -1.05 8.43
N HIS A 36 -7.71 -0.78 7.50
CA HIS A 36 -8.17 -1.81 6.57
C HIS A 36 -7.01 -2.17 5.64
N ALA A 37 -6.87 -3.45 5.32
CA ALA A 37 -5.85 -3.95 4.39
C ALA A 37 -6.51 -4.87 3.36
N SER A 38 -6.06 -4.81 2.11
CA SER A 38 -6.43 -5.79 1.09
C SER A 38 -5.70 -7.12 1.31
N VAL A 39 -6.13 -8.15 0.58
CA VAL A 39 -5.25 -9.31 0.38
C VAL A 39 -4.05 -8.79 -0.41
N PRO A 40 -2.80 -9.18 -0.07
CA PRO A 40 -1.65 -8.79 -0.86
C PRO A 40 -1.77 -9.36 -2.28
N GLU A 41 -1.69 -8.51 -3.28
CA GLU A 41 -1.54 -8.93 -4.67
C GLU A 41 -0.08 -9.30 -4.90
N VAL A 42 0.17 -10.52 -5.37
CA VAL A 42 1.53 -11.07 -5.52
C VAL A 42 1.75 -11.49 -6.96
N TRP A 43 2.74 -10.89 -7.62
CA TRP A 43 3.16 -11.26 -8.97
C TRP A 43 4.57 -11.83 -8.94
N GLN A 44 4.75 -12.99 -9.58
CA GLN A 44 6.06 -13.58 -9.84
C GLN A 44 6.45 -13.27 -11.28
N THR A 45 7.62 -12.71 -11.49
CA THR A 45 8.16 -12.36 -12.81
C THR A 45 9.54 -12.96 -12.98
N GLU A 46 10.09 -12.87 -14.19
CA GLU A 46 11.49 -13.25 -14.45
C GLU A 46 12.51 -12.42 -13.64
N HIS A 47 12.11 -11.23 -13.18
CA HIS A 47 12.97 -10.32 -12.42
C HIS A 47 12.82 -10.46 -10.90
N GLY A 48 11.75 -11.11 -10.42
CA GLY A 48 11.52 -11.33 -8.99
C GLY A 48 10.06 -11.31 -8.58
N ARG A 49 9.82 -11.00 -7.31
CA ARG A 49 8.48 -10.99 -6.71
C ARG A 49 8.04 -9.58 -6.39
N TYR A 50 6.85 -9.22 -6.86
CA TYR A 50 6.18 -7.95 -6.55
C TYR A 50 5.01 -8.23 -5.61
N VAL A 51 4.84 -7.38 -4.60
CA VAL A 51 3.75 -7.47 -3.62
C VAL A 51 3.16 -6.09 -3.42
N ALA A 52 1.85 -5.97 -3.63
CA ALA A 52 1.11 -4.74 -3.37
C ALA A 52 0.02 -4.98 -2.33
N THR A 53 -0.03 -4.14 -1.29
CA THR A 53 -1.11 -4.16 -0.30
C THR A 53 -1.73 -2.78 -0.19
N ARG A 54 -3.05 -2.69 -0.41
CA ARG A 54 -3.79 -1.45 -0.25
C ARG A 54 -4.22 -1.30 1.20
N TYR A 55 -4.02 -0.11 1.75
CA TYR A 55 -4.46 0.27 3.08
C TYR A 55 -5.43 1.44 3.06
N ARG A 56 -6.29 1.52 4.08
CA ARG A 56 -7.13 2.70 4.36
C ARG A 56 -7.35 2.85 5.86
N ASP A 57 -7.06 4.03 6.40
CA ASP A 57 -7.37 4.34 7.80
C ASP A 57 -8.88 4.59 8.01
N ARG A 58 -9.30 4.66 9.28
CA ARG A 58 -10.70 4.97 9.64
C ARG A 58 -11.17 6.37 9.21
N ARG A 59 -10.25 7.28 8.87
CA ARG A 59 -10.53 8.62 8.35
C ARG A 59 -10.68 8.63 6.83
N GLY A 60 -10.57 7.46 6.19
CA GLY A 60 -10.69 7.30 4.74
C GLY A 60 -9.38 7.56 3.98
N ARG A 61 -8.27 7.87 4.67
CA ARG A 61 -6.98 8.11 4.00
C ARG A 61 -6.37 6.78 3.59
N GLY A 62 -6.18 6.61 2.28
CA GLY A 62 -5.63 5.41 1.68
C GLY A 62 -4.16 5.56 1.32
N HIS A 63 -3.46 4.45 1.26
CA HIS A 63 -2.15 4.34 0.62
C HIS A 63 -1.96 2.92 0.10
N VAL A 64 -0.92 2.71 -0.70
CA VAL A 64 -0.47 1.38 -1.12
C VAL A 64 0.93 1.16 -0.60
N GLU A 65 1.17 -0.01 -0.01
CA GLU A 65 2.52 -0.50 0.23
C GLU A 65 2.93 -1.35 -0.98
N LEU A 66 4.05 -1.00 -1.61
CA LEU A 66 4.68 -1.78 -2.65
C LEU A 66 5.98 -2.36 -2.12
N ARG A 67 6.13 -3.69 -2.21
CA ARG A 67 7.34 -4.42 -1.87
C ARG A 67 7.82 -5.20 -3.08
N VAL A 68 9.10 -5.10 -3.39
CA VAL A 68 9.72 -5.80 -4.51
C VAL A 68 10.92 -6.58 -3.96
N VAL A 69 11.02 -7.85 -4.32
CA VAL A 69 12.10 -8.74 -3.93
C VAL A 69 12.76 -9.25 -5.20
N VAL A 70 14.01 -8.85 -5.43
CA VAL A 70 14.82 -9.19 -6.61
C VAL A 70 16.13 -9.86 -6.19
N ARG A 71 16.75 -10.59 -7.11
CA ARG A 71 18.11 -11.09 -6.93
C ARG A 71 19.10 -10.00 -7.32
N LEU A 72 20.14 -9.83 -6.51
CA LEU A 72 21.25 -8.92 -6.81
C LEU A 72 22.40 -9.68 -7.46
N ALA A 73 23.37 -8.94 -7.98
CA ALA A 73 24.66 -9.47 -8.40
C ALA A 73 25.39 -10.14 -7.22
N ASP A 74 26.27 -11.10 -7.53
CA ASP A 74 26.99 -11.87 -6.50
C ASP A 74 28.11 -11.06 -5.82
N ASP A 75 28.59 -9.99 -6.45
CA ASP A 75 29.59 -9.10 -5.87
C ASP A 75 28.95 -7.89 -5.16
N ASP A 76 29.47 -7.57 -3.97
CA ASP A 76 28.91 -6.55 -3.09
C ASP A 76 28.90 -5.15 -3.72
N ALA A 77 29.92 -4.83 -4.54
CA ALA A 77 30.03 -3.52 -5.16
C ALA A 77 28.91 -3.28 -6.19
N THR A 78 28.66 -4.27 -7.05
CA THR A 78 27.59 -4.24 -8.04
C THR A 78 26.22 -4.36 -7.36
N ALA A 79 26.05 -5.25 -6.38
CA ALA A 79 24.81 -5.38 -5.60
C ALA A 79 24.42 -4.05 -4.93
N GLN A 80 25.38 -3.36 -4.32
CA GLN A 80 25.13 -2.06 -3.68
C GLN A 80 24.84 -0.95 -4.71
N ALA A 81 25.42 -1.02 -5.91
CA ALA A 81 25.08 -0.12 -7.00
C ALA A 81 23.64 -0.37 -7.52
N GLN A 82 23.24 -1.63 -7.68
CA GLN A 82 21.88 -2.03 -8.05
C GLN A 82 20.85 -1.51 -7.04
N CYS A 83 21.08 -1.69 -5.73
CA CYS A 83 20.19 -1.18 -4.69
C CYS A 83 19.98 0.34 -4.78
N ARG A 84 21.07 1.09 -4.92
CA ARG A 84 21.02 2.56 -5.05
C ARG A 84 20.28 2.99 -6.31
N HIS A 85 20.57 2.33 -7.43
CA HIS A 85 19.91 2.63 -8.70
C HIS A 85 18.41 2.34 -8.63
N LEU A 86 18.01 1.19 -8.07
CA LEU A 86 16.61 0.82 -7.91
C LEU A 86 15.85 1.84 -7.06
N LEU A 87 16.43 2.31 -5.95
CA LEU A 87 15.82 3.35 -5.12
C LEU A 87 15.67 4.67 -5.88
N ALA A 88 16.69 5.10 -6.63
CA ALA A 88 16.62 6.32 -7.42
C ALA A 88 15.54 6.24 -8.51
N VAL A 89 15.48 5.13 -9.25
CA VAL A 89 14.45 4.91 -10.29
C VAL A 89 13.07 4.84 -9.67
N ALA A 90 12.90 4.13 -8.55
CA ALA A 90 11.61 4.07 -7.84
C ALA A 90 11.14 5.46 -7.40
N TYR A 91 12.03 6.28 -6.84
CA TYR A 91 11.73 7.67 -6.49
C TYR A 91 11.26 8.47 -7.70
N HIS A 92 11.95 8.37 -8.83
CA HIS A 92 11.57 9.08 -10.06
C HIS A 92 10.23 8.62 -10.62
N VAL A 93 9.97 7.31 -10.66
CA VAL A 93 8.72 6.74 -11.17
C VAL A 93 7.55 7.14 -10.28
N VAL A 94 7.69 7.00 -8.95
CA VAL A 94 6.67 7.41 -7.99
C VAL A 94 6.42 8.93 -8.10
N GLY A 95 7.48 9.73 -8.14
CA GLY A 95 7.38 11.17 -8.33
C GLY A 95 6.67 11.55 -9.64
N ARG A 96 6.90 10.84 -10.74
CA ARG A 96 6.19 11.07 -11.99
C ARG A 96 4.70 10.71 -11.91
N VAL A 97 4.36 9.61 -11.23
CA VAL A 97 2.97 9.14 -11.14
C VAL A 97 2.13 10.01 -10.19
N PHE A 98 2.75 10.52 -9.11
CA PHE A 98 2.05 11.20 -8.02
C PHE A 98 2.39 12.70 -7.88
N GLY A 99 3.40 13.21 -8.60
CA GLY A 99 3.96 14.56 -8.41
C GLY A 99 3.18 15.70 -9.07
N ASP A 100 2.27 15.40 -10.01
CA ASP A 100 1.42 16.41 -10.68
C ASP A 100 0.00 16.44 -10.10
N SER A 101 -0.12 16.65 -8.77
CA SER A 101 -1.40 16.83 -8.06
C SER A 101 -1.62 18.27 -7.62
#